data_AF-A0ABD1CLU4-F1
#
_entry.id   AF-A0ABD1CLU4-F1
#
_cell.length_a   1.000
_cell.length_b   1.000
_cell.length_c   1.000
_cell.angle_alpha   90.00
_cell.angle_beta   90.00
_cell.angle_gamma   90.00
#
_symmetry.space_group_name_H-M   'P 1'
#
loop_
_entity.id
_entity.type
_entity.pdbx_description
1 polymer ?
#
loop_
_entity_poly.entity_id
_entity_poly.type
_entity_poly.pdbx_seq_one_letter_code
_entity_poly.pdbx_strand_id
1 'polypeptide(L)'
;RMFPTVRVSFSGPIRPVTAADRYVVLLDVVPMDNRRYRYAYHRSSWLVAGKADPPPPGRLYAHPDTPLGADALRKQVISFEKVKLTNNEMDKNGQDVSHHNARIKPHYVNASTCRKLS
;
A
#
# COMPACT_ATOMS: atom_id res chain seq x y z
N ARG A 1 10.26 -8.75 2.66
CA ARG A 1 10.50 -7.44 2.01
C ARG A 1 10.09 -7.58 0.56
N MET A 2 9.39 -6.59 -0.01
CA MET A 2 8.96 -6.64 -1.41
C MET A 2 10.13 -6.44 -2.40
N PHE A 3 10.04 -7.07 -3.57
CA PHE A 3 10.95 -6.84 -4.70
C PHE A 3 10.15 -6.74 -6.02
N PRO A 4 10.35 -5.70 -6.84
CA PRO A 4 11.18 -4.53 -6.55
C PRO A 4 10.65 -3.72 -5.35
N THR A 5 11.53 -2.95 -4.71
CA THR A 5 11.11 -2.06 -3.61
C THR A 5 10.21 -0.96 -4.18
N VAL A 6 9.06 -0.74 -3.55
CA VAL A 6 8.14 0.33 -3.96
C VAL A 6 8.70 1.68 -3.54
N ARG A 7 8.91 2.56 -4.51
CA ARG A 7 9.40 3.93 -4.33
C ARG A 7 8.45 4.87 -5.05
N VAL A 8 8.02 5.93 -4.37
CA VAL A 8 7.00 6.85 -4.89
C VAL A 8 7.47 8.29 -4.77
N SER A 9 7.11 9.10 -5.74
CA SER A 9 7.26 10.55 -5.70
C SER A 9 5.92 11.16 -6.09
N PHE A 10 5.50 12.19 -5.36
CA PHE A 10 4.23 12.84 -5.61
C PHE A 10 4.48 14.13 -6.39
N SER A 11 4.20 14.08 -7.70
CA SER A 11 4.24 15.23 -8.59
C SER A 11 2.82 15.64 -8.97
N GLY A 12 2.57 16.96 -9.01
CA GLY A 12 1.27 17.51 -9.38
C GLY A 12 0.86 18.69 -8.50
N PRO A 13 -0.16 19.46 -8.91
CA PRO A 13 -0.69 20.58 -8.13
C PRO A 13 -1.39 20.05 -6.88
N ILE A 14 -0.64 20.02 -5.78
CA ILE A 14 -1.25 19.87 -4.46
C ILE A 14 -2.01 21.18 -4.21
N ARG A 15 -3.33 21.09 -3.95
CA ARG A 15 -4.20 22.23 -3.57
C ARG A 15 -3.45 23.18 -2.63
N PRO A 16 -3.67 24.51 -2.71
CA PRO A 16 -2.82 25.50 -2.06
C PRO A 16 -2.46 25.07 -0.64
N VAL A 17 -1.20 24.66 -0.50
CA VAL A 17 -0.70 24.03 0.70
C VAL A 17 -0.20 25.13 1.61
N THR A 18 -0.80 25.25 2.78
CA THR A 18 -0.27 26.13 3.81
C THR A 18 1.04 25.55 4.34
N ALA A 19 1.96 26.39 4.81
CA ALA A 19 3.20 25.90 5.43
C ALA A 19 2.95 24.99 6.66
N ALA A 20 1.74 25.06 7.25
CA ALA A 20 1.32 24.25 8.39
C ALA A 20 0.79 22.86 8.01
N ASP A 21 0.55 22.59 6.72
CA ASP A 21 -0.03 21.32 6.29
C ASP A 21 0.94 20.15 6.46
N ARG A 22 0.39 19.07 7.01
CA ARG A 22 1.08 17.83 7.30
C ARG A 22 0.40 16.68 6.57
N TYR A 23 1.16 15.79 5.97
CA TYR A 23 0.66 14.69 5.16
C TYR A 23 1.10 13.34 5.69
N VAL A 24 0.16 12.42 5.73
CA VAL A 24 0.37 11.00 6.02
C VAL A 24 0.47 10.26 4.70
N VAL A 25 1.55 9.52 4.51
CA VAL A 25 1.78 8.70 3.32
C VAL A 25 1.56 7.25 3.68
N LEU A 26 0.71 6.60 2.89
CA LEU A 26 0.15 5.28 3.14
C LEU A 26 0.42 4.37 1.93
N LEU A 27 0.62 3.09 2.20
CA LEU A 27 0.62 2.03 1.20
C LEU A 27 -0.57 1.11 1.45
N ASP A 28 -1.33 0.84 0.39
CA ASP A 28 -2.43 -0.10 0.39
C ASP A 28 -2.14 -1.26 -0.58
N VAL A 29 -2.47 -2.48 -0.18
CA VAL A 29 -2.35 -3.69 -0.99
C VAL A 29 -3.75 -4.16 -1.34
N VAL A 30 -4.20 -3.81 -2.55
CA VAL A 30 -5.57 -4.06 -2.98
C VAL A 30 -5.61 -5.28 -3.91
N PRO A 31 -6.48 -6.27 -3.68
CA PRO A 31 -6.68 -7.37 -4.61
C PRO A 31 -7.09 -6.86 -6.00
N MET A 32 -6.50 -7.42 -7.04
CA MET A 32 -6.79 -7.02 -8.43
C MET A 32 -8.10 -7.62 -8.93
N ASP A 33 -8.47 -8.80 -8.45
CA ASP A 33 -9.73 -9.46 -8.74
C ASP A 33 -10.16 -10.40 -7.60
N ASN A 34 -11.34 -10.98 -7.76
CA ASN A 34 -11.92 -11.95 -6.84
C ASN A 34 -11.70 -13.40 -7.32
N ARG A 35 -10.49 -13.71 -7.83
CA ARG A 35 -10.17 -15.03 -8.40
C ARG A 35 -9.00 -15.68 -7.68
N ARG A 36 -9.12 -16.98 -7.44
CA ARG A 36 -8.02 -17.82 -6.98
C ARG A 36 -7.29 -18.38 -8.19
N TYR A 37 -5.96 -18.29 -8.18
CA TYR A 37 -5.11 -18.77 -9.25
C TYR A 37 -4.31 -20.00 -8.85
N ARG A 38 -4.07 -20.90 -9.81
CA ARG A 38 -3.16 -22.04 -9.68
C ARG A 38 -2.19 -22.04 -10.85
N TYR A 39 -0.90 -22.24 -10.57
CA TYR A 39 0.11 -22.37 -11.60
C TYR A 39 0.08 -23.76 -12.24
N ALA A 40 0.03 -23.81 -13.57
CA ALA A 40 0.08 -25.05 -14.36
C ALA A 40 1.47 -25.21 -14.97
N TYR A 41 2.33 -26.02 -14.34
CA TYR A 41 3.73 -26.23 -14.76
C TYR A 41 3.88 -26.69 -16.22
N HIS A 42 3.03 -27.61 -16.68
CA HIS A 42 3.07 -28.13 -18.06
C HIS A 42 2.73 -27.09 -19.14
N ARG A 43 2.11 -25.96 -18.75
CA ARG A 43 1.75 -24.85 -19.65
C ARG A 43 2.52 -23.57 -19.35
N SER A 44 3.35 -23.58 -18.31
CA SER A 44 4.00 -22.38 -17.77
C SER A 44 3.05 -21.19 -17.61
N SER A 45 1.84 -21.44 -17.12
CA SER A 45 0.75 -20.46 -17.11
C SER A 45 -0.07 -20.48 -15.82
N TRP A 46 -0.60 -19.32 -15.41
CA TRP A 46 -1.58 -19.21 -14.34
C TRP A 46 -3.00 -19.50 -14.84
N LEU A 47 -3.73 -20.36 -14.14
CA LEU A 47 -5.12 -20.70 -14.44
C LEU A 47 -6.03 -20.27 -13.29
N VAL A 48 -7.26 -19.87 -13.62
CA VAL A 48 -8.29 -19.61 -12.62
C VAL A 48 -8.74 -20.95 -12.02
N ALA A 49 -8.64 -21.06 -10.70
CA ALA A 49 -8.99 -22.25 -9.93
C ALA A 49 -10.28 -22.07 -9.10
N GLY A 50 -10.86 -20.87 -9.06
CA GLY A 50 -12.11 -20.59 -8.37
C GLY A 50 -12.26 -19.14 -7.92
N LYS A 51 -13.15 -18.92 -6.95
CA LYS A 51 -13.33 -17.63 -6.26
C LYS A 51 -12.19 -17.39 -5.27
N ALA A 52 -11.75 -16.14 -5.12
CA ALA A 52 -10.76 -15.80 -4.10
C ALA A 52 -11.34 -15.94 -2.69
N ASP A 53 -10.45 -16.16 -1.72
CA ASP A 53 -10.79 -16.09 -0.31
C ASP A 53 -11.17 -14.64 0.07
N PRO A 54 -12.03 -14.43 1.07
CA PRO A 54 -12.39 -13.09 1.53
C PRO A 54 -11.12 -12.30 1.87
N PRO A 55 -11.02 -11.02 1.46
CA PRO A 55 -9.86 -10.22 1.82
C PRO A 55 -9.80 -10.06 3.34
N PRO A 56 -8.60 -10.11 3.94
CA PRO A 56 -8.41 -9.73 5.32
C PRO A 56 -8.80 -8.26 5.50
N PRO A 57 -9.07 -7.82 6.76
CA PRO A 57 -9.35 -6.43 7.04
C PRO A 57 -8.25 -5.54 6.44
N GLY A 58 -8.62 -4.55 5.62
CA GLY A 58 -7.67 -3.72 4.89
C GLY A 58 -6.63 -3.12 5.83
N ARG A 59 -5.36 -3.49 5.65
CA ARG A 59 -4.24 -2.96 6.42
C ARG A 59 -3.57 -1.88 5.60
N LEU A 60 -3.64 -0.65 6.07
CA LEU A 60 -2.87 0.45 5.50
C LEU A 60 -1.52 0.52 6.21
N TYR A 61 -0.43 0.44 5.45
CA TYR A 61 0.90 0.68 5.99
C TYR A 61 1.22 2.17 5.95
N ALA A 62 1.31 2.80 7.12
CA ALA A 62 1.80 4.17 7.24
C ALA A 62 3.33 4.22 7.15
N HIS A 63 3.86 5.10 6.30
CA HIS A 63 5.29 5.31 6.20
C HIS A 63 5.86 5.84 7.53
N PRO A 64 6.99 5.34 8.04
CA PRO A 64 7.52 5.77 9.35
C PRO A 64 7.91 7.25 9.42
N ASP A 65 8.29 7.85 8.29
CA ASP A 65 8.68 9.27 8.24
C ASP A 65 7.48 10.23 8.21
N THR A 66 6.26 9.71 8.19
CA THR A 66 5.03 10.51 8.29
C THR A 66 4.82 11.02 9.72
N PRO A 67 4.26 12.24 9.91
CA PRO A 67 3.75 13.15 8.90
C PRO A 67 4.81 14.05 8.25
N LEU A 68 4.73 14.15 6.92
CA LEU A 68 5.63 14.96 6.09
C LEU A 68 5.05 16.36 5.86
N GLY A 69 5.93 17.36 5.75
CA GLY A 69 5.52 18.69 5.27
C GLY A 69 5.28 18.69 3.76
N ALA A 70 4.59 19.72 3.27
CA ALA A 70 4.28 19.91 1.85
C ALA A 70 5.50 19.79 0.91
N ASP A 71 6.61 20.43 1.30
CA ASP A 71 7.83 20.44 0.49
C ASP A 71 8.54 19.10 0.49
N ALA A 72 8.59 18.42 1.64
CA ALA A 72 9.16 17.08 1.74
C ALA A 72 8.36 16.08 0.88
N LEU A 73 7.02 16.15 0.93
CA LEU A 73 6.15 15.29 0.12
C LEU A 73 6.38 15.46 -1.39
N ARG A 74 6.66 16.68 -1.85
CA ARG A 74 6.89 16.98 -3.28
C ARG A 74 8.30 16.64 -3.76
N LYS A 75 9.32 16.87 -2.92
CA LYS A 75 10.73 16.79 -3.34
C LYS A 75 11.34 15.41 -3.08
N GLN A 76 10.85 14.68 -2.09
CA GLN A 76 11.45 13.43 -1.65
C GLN A 76 10.85 12.22 -2.38
N VAL A 77 11.72 11.26 -2.71
CA VAL A 77 11.30 9.91 -3.07
C VAL A 77 11.10 9.11 -1.78
N ILE A 78 9.87 8.68 -1.54
CA ILE A 78 9.48 7.91 -0.35
C ILE A 78 9.62 6.43 -0.66
N SER A 79 10.30 5.68 0.21
CA SER A 79 10.71 4.28 -0.01
C SER A 79 10.05 3.34 1.00
N PHE A 80 9.25 2.39 0.51
CA PHE A 80 8.58 1.39 1.33
C PHE A 80 9.41 0.12 1.52
N GLU A 81 10.72 0.26 1.75
CA GLU A 81 11.62 -0.88 1.88
C GLU A 81 11.41 -1.70 3.15
N LYS A 82 10.89 -1.08 4.20
CA LYS A 82 10.62 -1.71 5.48
C LYS A 82 9.31 -2.51 5.47
N VAL A 83 8.51 -2.39 4.41
CA VAL A 83 7.26 -3.14 4.29
C VAL A 83 7.55 -4.63 4.11
N LYS A 84 6.91 -5.41 4.97
CA LYS A 84 6.89 -6.87 4.90
C LYS A 84 5.47 -7.29 4.53
N LEU A 85 5.40 -8.15 3.53
CA LEU A 85 4.19 -8.87 3.18
C LEU A 85 4.20 -10.20 3.94
N THR A 86 3.07 -10.55 4.54
CA THR A 86 2.86 -11.81 5.27
C THR A 86 1.66 -12.54 4.69
N ASN A 87 1.68 -13.88 4.67
CA ASN A 87 0.47 -14.65 4.36
C ASN A 87 -0.27 -15.06 5.64
N ASN A 88 0.20 -14.62 6.81
CA ASN A 88 -0.44 -14.90 8.09
C ASN A 88 -1.51 -13.84 8.39
N GLU A 89 -2.77 -14.21 8.21
CA GLU A 89 -3.94 -13.35 8.48
C GLU A 89 -4.03 -12.93 9.96
N MET A 90 -3.44 -13.71 10.87
CA MET A 90 -3.42 -13.45 12.30
C MET A 90 -2.18 -12.67 12.76
N ASP A 91 -1.33 -12.18 11.84
CA ASP A 91 -0.12 -11.46 12.23
C ASP A 91 -0.45 -10.20 13.05
N LYS A 92 0.06 -10.13 14.27
CA LYS A 92 -0.12 -8.98 15.18
C LYS A 92 0.96 -7.93 14.98
N ASN A 93 1.97 -8.20 14.15
CA ASN A 93 3.13 -7.34 13.97
C ASN A 93 2.86 -6.19 12.98
N GLY A 94 1.60 -6.00 12.57
CA GLY A 94 1.20 -4.96 11.63
C GLY A 94 1.76 -5.14 10.22
N GLN A 95 2.21 -6.36 9.86
CA GLN A 95 2.63 -6.63 8.48
C GLN A 95 1.42 -6.71 7.58
N ASP A 96 1.62 -6.34 6.33
CA ASP A 96 0.54 -6.28 5.36
C ASP A 96 0.28 -7.68 4.78
N VAL A 97 -0.99 -8.05 4.63
CA VAL A 97 -1.32 -9.42 4.22
C VAL A 97 -1.23 -9.52 2.70
N SER A 98 -0.40 -10.43 2.21
CA SER A 98 -0.15 -10.60 0.77
C SER A 98 -1.25 -11.40 0.12
N HIS A 99 -1.76 -10.91 -1.01
CA HIS A 99 -2.54 -11.72 -1.95
C HIS A 99 -1.69 -12.03 -3.18
N HIS A 100 -1.86 -13.24 -3.73
CA HIS A 100 -1.12 -13.70 -4.92
C HIS A 100 -1.38 -12.84 -6.17
N ASN A 101 -2.45 -12.05 -6.19
CA ASN A 101 -2.82 -11.14 -7.27
C ASN A 101 -3.28 -9.78 -6.70
N ALA A 102 -2.33 -9.01 -6.16
CA ALA A 102 -2.59 -7.69 -5.58
C ALA A 102 -1.86 -6.59 -6.35
N ARG A 103 -2.42 -5.38 -6.28
CA ARG A 103 -1.77 -4.16 -6.73
C ARG A 103 -1.48 -3.25 -5.55
N ILE A 104 -0.27 -2.73 -5.55
CA ILE A 104 0.18 -1.73 -4.60
C ILE A 104 -0.39 -0.37 -5.00
N LYS A 105 -1.09 0.30 -4.08
CA LYS A 105 -1.62 1.65 -4.25
C LYS A 105 -1.06 2.59 -3.18
N PRO A 106 -0.12 3.47 -3.54
CA PRO A 106 0.36 4.51 -2.64
C PRO A 106 -0.62 5.68 -2.59
N HIS A 107 -0.89 6.20 -1.39
CA HIS A 107 -1.78 7.33 -1.16
C HIS A 107 -1.12 8.34 -0.22
N TYR A 108 -1.51 9.61 -0.31
CA TYR A 108 -1.21 10.61 0.71
C TYR A 108 -2.50 11.31 1.14
N VAL A 109 -2.61 11.60 2.43
CA VAL A 109 -3.77 12.26 3.03
C VAL A 109 -3.31 13.37 3.96
N ASN A 110 -4.05 14.48 4.01
CA ASN A 110 -3.72 15.54 4.96
C ASN A 110 -4.06 15.06 6.39
N ALA A 111 -3.12 15.24 7.32
CA ALA A 111 -3.26 14.81 8.71
C ALA A 111 -4.46 15.46 9.42
N SER A 112 -4.85 16.68 9.01
CA SER A 112 -6.07 17.34 9.50
C SER A 112 -7.34 16.62 9.05
N THR A 113 -7.33 15.97 7.88
CA THR A 113 -8.44 15.16 7.35
C THR A 113 -8.48 13.78 8.01
N CYS A 114 -7.33 13.18 8.33
CA CYS A 114 -7.27 11.90 9.06
C CYS A 114 -7.96 11.94 10.43
N ARG A 115 -7.93 13.07 11.13
CA ARG A 115 -8.58 13.22 12.45
C ARG A 115 -10.10 13.11 12.43
N LYS A 116 -10.75 13.16 11.27
CA LYS A 116 -12.21 13.03 11.13
C LYS A 116 -12.69 11.61 10.80
N LEU A 117 -11.77 10.65 10.72
CA LEU A 117 -12.07 9.23 10.44
C LEU A 117 -11.84 8.32 11.67
N SER A 118 -11.60 8.92 12.83
CA SER A 118 -11.55 8.25 14.13
C SER A 118 -12.85 8.49 14.91
#